data_AF-A0AA40A4D5-F1
#
_entry.id   AF-A0AA40A4D5-F1
#
_cell.length_a   1.000
_cell.length_b   1.000
_cell.length_c   1.000
_cell.angle_alpha   90.00
_cell.angle_beta   90.00
_cell.angle_gamma   90.00
#
_symmetry.space_group_name_H-M   'P 1'
#
loop_
_entity.id
_entity.type
_entity.pdbx_description
1 polymer ?
#
loop_
_entity_poly.entity_id
_entity_poly.type
_entity_poly.pdbx_seq_one_letter_code
_entity_poly.pdbx_strand_id
1 'polypeptide(L)'
;ACSSDIELLTEHFGYPPVSLLDDIINSINILAERALNSVEQGLLNAPPASLGFRPPTHSLANSSNKENGGLPNAEEAHRHEIEAGTHQLETLLCASIDKNFDKFELYVMRYILTVRPEDRDWIRLSHYEGLDFGAGAGAAAITTTSASSPTVESVNRLRRRLQASQKLNGMLYAERARNAALLGELRKLVGGSGSGSGGRQGIKEEEGATEEQQEGAPPAAAAGKPLFGFLHQQGDLAEGGADSPLTTTTAFTLSQLQALRALSSSLQSILPDLADEDDDDNDDDNDDDDDRRKKSWRRDRIAYVETATRKHLEHVRGLELGRNGEVRDGEWHGEGRRLQPGEVEGLEKVVAILGGG
;
A
#
# COMPACT_ATOMS: atom_id res chain seq x y z
N ALA A 1 50.23 -4.31 32.18
CA ALA A 1 49.43 -5.28 32.95
C ALA A 1 48.02 -4.77 33.25
N CYS A 2 47.79 -3.50 33.58
CA CYS A 2 46.45 -2.99 33.98
C CYS A 2 45.39 -2.96 32.84
N SER A 3 45.77 -2.71 31.58
CA SER A 3 44.82 -2.59 30.45
C SER A 3 43.93 -3.82 30.26
N SER A 4 44.54 -5.01 30.30
CA SER A 4 43.82 -6.26 30.06
C SER A 4 42.89 -6.68 31.21
N ASP A 5 43.06 -6.14 32.43
CA ASP A 5 42.08 -6.37 33.51
C ASP A 5 40.83 -5.55 33.25
N ILE A 6 41.03 -4.30 32.85
CA ILE A 6 39.93 -3.41 32.47
C ILE A 6 39.21 -3.99 31.27
N GLU A 7 39.91 -4.52 30.26
CA GLU A 7 39.29 -5.18 29.10
C GLU A 7 38.44 -6.39 29.51
N LEU A 8 38.97 -7.31 30.32
CA LEU A 8 38.23 -8.48 30.80
C LEU A 8 37.00 -8.08 31.63
N LEU A 9 37.14 -7.08 32.51
CA LEU A 9 36.03 -6.56 33.30
C LEU A 9 35.02 -5.81 32.43
N THR A 10 35.46 -5.03 31.44
CA THR A 10 34.57 -4.33 30.51
C THR A 10 33.77 -5.32 29.67
N GLU A 11 34.39 -6.43 29.28
CA GLU A 11 33.72 -7.48 28.53
C GLU A 11 32.72 -8.24 29.42
N HIS A 12 33.07 -8.48 30.68
CA HIS A 12 32.17 -9.11 31.64
C HIS A 12 30.94 -8.25 31.97
N PHE A 13 31.14 -6.96 32.24
CA PHE A 13 30.07 -6.05 32.61
C PHE A 13 29.30 -5.51 31.40
N GLY A 14 29.91 -5.51 30.22
CA GLY A 14 29.38 -4.87 29.01
C GLY A 14 29.55 -3.34 29.00
N TYR A 15 30.19 -2.78 30.03
CA TYR A 15 30.51 -1.36 30.15
C TYR A 15 31.81 -1.17 30.95
N PRO A 16 32.49 -0.02 30.82
CA PRO A 16 33.68 0.27 31.62
C PRO A 16 33.38 0.38 33.12
N PRO A 17 34.13 -0.30 34.00
CA PRO A 17 33.99 -0.19 35.45
C PRO A 17 33.98 1.25 35.98
N VAL A 18 34.72 2.15 35.34
CA VAL A 18 34.75 3.59 35.67
C VAL A 18 33.38 4.24 35.48
N SER A 19 32.64 3.85 34.45
CA SER A 19 31.29 4.41 34.19
C SER A 19 30.30 4.10 35.31
N LEU A 20 30.41 2.94 35.96
CA LEU A 20 29.60 2.62 37.14
C LEU A 20 29.90 3.57 38.31
N LEU A 21 31.18 3.90 38.50
CA LEU A 21 31.61 4.81 39.56
C LEU A 21 31.16 6.24 39.26
N ASP A 22 31.28 6.69 38.01
CA ASP A 22 30.77 7.98 37.56
C ASP A 22 29.25 8.11 37.82
N ASP A 23 28.48 7.08 37.48
CA ASP A 23 27.02 7.06 37.72
C ASP A 23 26.68 7.09 39.22
N ILE A 24 27.44 6.38 40.06
CA ILE A 24 27.28 6.42 41.51
C ILE A 24 27.55 7.83 42.04
N ILE A 25 28.68 8.44 41.66
CA ILE A 25 29.05 9.80 42.09
C ILE A 25 28.01 10.82 41.66
N ASN A 26 27.57 10.76 40.39
CA ASN A 26 26.51 11.61 39.87
C ASN A 26 25.20 11.44 40.66
N SER A 27 24.82 10.21 40.98
CA SER A 27 23.60 9.94 41.76
C SER A 27 23.66 10.54 43.17
N ILE A 28 24.84 10.50 43.81
CA ILE A 28 25.04 11.02 45.17
C ILE A 28 25.04 12.54 45.18
N ASN A 29 25.67 13.18 44.19
CA ASN A 29 25.63 14.63 44.06
C ASN A 29 24.19 15.12 43.89
N ILE A 30 23.41 14.46 43.03
CA ILE A 30 21.99 14.77 42.85
C ILE A 30 21.19 14.53 44.15
N LEU A 31 21.48 13.46 44.89
CA LEU A 31 20.79 13.19 46.18
C LEU A 31 21.17 14.21 47.25
N ALA A 32 22.44 14.64 47.29
CA ALA A 32 22.93 15.66 48.21
C ALA A 32 22.26 17.00 47.96
N GLU A 33 22.20 17.44 46.70
CA GLU A 33 21.48 18.66 46.29
C GLU A 33 20.00 18.59 46.67
N ARG A 34 19.33 17.45 46.41
CA ARG A 34 17.92 17.25 46.80
C ARG A 34 17.71 17.29 48.31
N ALA A 35 18.59 16.65 49.08
CA ALA A 35 18.52 16.67 50.53
C ALA A 35 18.73 18.09 51.07
N LEU A 36 19.68 18.83 50.51
CA LEU A 36 19.96 20.21 50.91
C LEU A 36 18.79 21.14 50.61
N ASN A 37 18.20 21.03 49.41
CA ASN A 37 16.97 21.73 49.05
C ASN A 37 15.81 21.38 49.99
N SER A 38 15.67 20.10 50.38
CA SER A 38 14.65 19.67 51.33
C SER A 38 14.90 20.23 52.73
N VAL A 39 16.16 20.35 53.16
CA VAL A 39 16.52 20.97 54.45
C VAL A 39 16.23 22.46 54.41
N GLU A 40 16.61 23.16 53.34
CA GLU A 40 16.32 24.59 53.16
C GLU A 40 14.81 24.86 53.20
N GLN A 41 14.02 24.12 52.42
CA GLN A 41 12.56 24.22 52.44
C GLN A 41 11.98 23.88 53.82
N GLY A 42 12.54 22.88 54.51
CA GLY A 42 12.13 22.51 55.86
C GLY A 42 12.39 23.64 56.88
N LEU A 43 13.54 24.31 56.78
CA LEU A 43 13.92 25.43 57.64
C LEU A 43 13.10 26.69 57.33
N LEU A 44 12.82 26.98 56.07
CA LEU A 44 11.98 28.11 55.66
C LEU A 44 10.51 27.94 56.09
N ASN A 45 10.01 26.70 56.13
CA ASN A 45 8.64 26.41 56.57
C ASN A 45 8.50 26.38 58.10
N ALA A 46 9.60 26.26 58.84
CA ALA A 46 9.58 26.26 60.30
C ALA A 46 9.41 27.68 60.85
N PRO A 47 8.60 27.88 61.91
CA PRO A 47 8.38 29.21 62.46
C PRO A 47 9.68 29.77 63.06
N PRO A 48 10.03 31.04 62.82
CA PRO A 48 11.33 31.63 63.23
C PRO A 48 11.57 31.58 64.74
N ALA A 49 10.50 31.64 65.54
CA ALA A 49 10.57 31.52 67.01
C ALA A 49 11.05 30.14 67.49
N SER A 50 10.80 29.07 66.72
CA SER A 50 11.25 27.71 67.04
C SER A 50 12.73 27.47 66.72
N LEU A 51 13.24 28.20 65.73
CA LEU A 51 14.64 28.18 65.28
C LEU A 51 15.55 29.07 66.14
N GLY A 52 14.99 29.84 67.08
CA GLY A 52 15.73 30.74 67.96
C GLY A 52 15.88 32.17 67.45
N PHE A 53 15.28 32.50 66.29
CA PHE A 53 15.20 33.88 65.80
C PHE A 53 14.18 34.65 66.64
N ARG A 54 14.67 35.29 67.71
CA ARG A 54 13.86 36.22 68.49
C ARG A 54 13.80 37.57 67.78
N PRO A 55 12.62 38.18 67.61
CA PRO A 55 12.56 39.57 67.19
C PRO A 55 13.35 40.42 68.20
N PRO A 56 14.07 41.47 67.76
CA PRO A 56 14.89 42.29 68.64
C PRO A 56 14.00 42.90 69.73
N THR A 57 14.01 42.31 70.92
CA THR A 57 13.42 42.90 72.12
C THR A 57 14.37 43.99 72.56
N HIS A 58 14.07 45.24 72.21
CA HIS A 58 14.81 46.46 72.52
C HIS A 58 16.06 46.74 71.67
N SER A 59 15.87 47.22 70.42
CA SER A 59 16.72 48.33 69.99
C SER A 59 16.35 49.54 70.86
N LEU A 60 17.27 49.90 71.74
CA LEU A 60 17.34 51.12 72.55
C LEU A 60 16.41 52.25 72.08
N ALA A 61 15.64 52.78 73.03
CA ALA A 61 14.81 53.97 72.92
C ALA A 61 15.62 55.28 72.72
N ASN A 62 16.74 55.28 71.97
CA ASN A 62 17.48 56.50 71.64
C ASN A 62 18.39 56.31 70.41
N SER A 63 17.82 56.54 69.23
CA SER A 63 18.54 57.25 68.16
C SER A 63 17.49 57.80 67.19
N SER A 64 17.17 59.07 67.38
CA SER A 64 16.46 59.90 66.41
C SER A 64 17.29 60.03 65.14
N ASN A 65 17.03 59.20 64.13
CA ASN A 65 17.12 59.68 62.76
C ASN A 65 16.13 58.91 61.88
N LYS A 66 15.00 59.57 61.61
CA LYS A 66 14.02 59.16 60.61
C LYS A 66 14.55 59.60 59.25
N GLU A 67 15.30 58.74 58.57
CA GLU A 67 15.48 58.86 57.12
C GLU A 67 15.37 57.49 56.47
N ASN A 68 14.32 57.35 55.65
CA ASN A 68 14.04 56.34 54.63
C ASN A 68 14.99 55.14 54.54
N GLY A 69 14.62 54.07 55.22
CA GLY A 69 15.06 52.71 54.94
C GLY A 69 14.15 51.80 55.73
N GLY A 70 13.20 51.13 55.08
CA GLY A 70 12.39 50.10 55.73
C GLY A 70 13.35 49.12 56.42
N LEU A 71 13.13 48.84 57.70
CA LEU A 71 13.89 47.80 58.39
C LEU A 71 13.77 46.54 57.53
N PRO A 72 14.87 45.84 57.19
CA PRO A 72 14.75 44.51 56.59
C PRO A 72 13.84 43.72 57.52
N ASN A 73 12.73 43.24 56.97
CA ASN A 73 11.69 42.61 57.76
C ASN A 73 12.39 41.48 58.54
N ALA A 74 12.12 41.27 59.84
CA ALA A 74 12.79 40.20 60.62
C ALA A 74 12.65 38.82 59.94
N GLU A 75 11.66 38.69 59.06
CA GLU A 75 11.47 37.59 58.15
C GLU A 75 12.53 37.52 57.03
N GLU A 76 12.81 38.60 56.32
CA GLU A 76 13.84 38.64 55.29
C GLU A 76 15.23 38.33 55.87
N ALA A 77 15.53 38.81 57.07
CA ALA A 77 16.77 38.49 57.77
C ALA A 77 16.88 36.99 58.11
N HIS A 78 15.79 36.33 58.52
CA HIS A 78 15.82 34.87 58.76
C HIS A 78 16.11 34.11 57.46
N ARG A 79 15.58 34.58 56.32
CA ARG A 79 15.70 33.87 55.05
C ARG A 79 17.14 33.90 54.59
N HIS A 80 17.74 35.09 54.63
CA HIS A 80 19.13 35.28 54.27
C HIS A 80 20.10 34.52 55.18
N GLU A 81 19.81 34.39 56.48
CA GLU A 81 20.65 33.59 57.38
C GLU A 81 20.52 32.08 57.10
N ILE A 82 19.31 31.60 56.81
CA ILE A 82 19.08 30.21 56.40
C ILE A 82 19.77 29.93 55.06
N GLU A 83 19.57 30.78 54.05
CA GLU A 83 20.20 30.67 52.72
C GLU A 83 21.74 30.69 52.81
N ALA A 84 22.30 31.58 53.64
CA ALA A 84 23.75 31.63 53.86
C ALA A 84 24.26 30.37 54.58
N GLY A 85 23.52 29.86 55.56
CA GLY A 85 23.85 28.64 56.29
C GLY A 85 23.74 27.39 55.43
N THR A 86 22.70 27.26 54.61
CA THR A 86 22.51 26.15 53.67
C THR A 86 23.59 26.16 52.60
N HIS A 87 23.98 27.34 52.09
CA HIS A 87 25.06 27.44 51.12
C HIS A 87 26.44 27.08 51.71
N GLN A 88 26.71 27.44 52.98
CA GLN A 88 27.92 26.98 53.67
C GLN A 88 27.91 25.46 53.87
N LEU A 89 26.77 24.89 54.26
CA LEU A 89 26.59 23.45 54.40
C LEU A 89 26.78 22.73 53.06
N GLU A 90 26.26 23.28 51.96
CA GLU A 90 26.42 22.77 50.60
C GLU A 90 27.89 22.69 50.22
N THR A 91 28.62 23.79 50.41
CA THR A 91 30.05 23.85 50.11
C THR A 91 30.83 22.80 50.90
N LEU A 92 30.53 22.64 52.19
CA LEU A 92 31.19 21.64 53.03
C LEU A 92 30.80 20.20 52.65
N LEU A 93 29.53 19.97 52.34
CA LEU A 93 29.01 18.66 51.96
C LEU A 93 29.63 18.22 50.64
N CYS A 94 29.62 19.06 49.60
CA CYS A 94 30.23 18.79 48.30
C CYS A 94 31.72 18.48 48.46
N ALA A 95 32.48 19.32 49.18
CA ALA A 95 33.91 19.07 49.43
C ALA A 95 34.16 17.76 50.20
N SER A 96 33.25 17.38 51.09
CA SER A 96 33.34 16.11 51.82
C SER A 96 33.00 14.89 50.96
N ILE A 97 32.00 15.03 50.08
CA ILE A 97 31.57 14.00 49.13
C ILE A 97 32.71 13.76 48.16
N ASP A 98 33.21 14.79 47.47
CA ASP A 98 34.32 14.66 46.51
C ASP A 98 35.50 13.90 47.13
N LYS A 99 35.98 14.34 48.31
CA LYS A 99 37.13 13.71 48.98
C LYS A 99 36.90 12.26 49.40
N ASN A 100 35.70 11.91 49.83
CA ASN A 100 35.39 10.55 50.27
C ASN A 100 35.09 9.64 49.08
N PHE A 101 34.48 10.17 48.03
CA PHE A 101 34.17 9.44 46.81
C PHE A 101 35.38 9.24 45.91
N ASP A 102 36.36 10.16 45.90
CA ASP A 102 37.69 9.93 45.32
C ASP A 102 38.38 8.71 45.96
N LYS A 103 38.29 8.59 47.30
CA LYS A 103 38.87 7.44 48.03
C LYS A 103 38.10 6.16 47.78
N PHE A 104 36.77 6.26 47.67
CA PHE A 104 35.91 5.14 47.32
C PHE A 104 36.23 4.63 45.92
N GLU A 105 36.33 5.51 44.92
CA GLU A 105 36.70 5.16 43.56
C GLU A 105 38.04 4.41 43.54
N LEU A 106 39.05 4.97 44.21
CA LEU A 106 40.38 4.38 44.31
C LEU A 106 40.35 3.01 45.03
N TYR A 107 39.53 2.86 46.07
CA TYR A 107 39.37 1.59 46.78
C TYR A 107 38.69 0.53 45.90
N VAL A 108 37.57 0.88 45.25
CA VAL A 108 36.80 -0.04 44.41
C VAL A 108 37.64 -0.49 43.22
N MET A 109 38.31 0.44 42.53
CA MET A 109 39.18 0.14 41.38
C MET A 109 40.47 -0.59 41.75
N ARG A 110 40.81 -0.69 43.04
CA ARG A 110 42.02 -1.38 43.51
C ARG A 110 41.75 -2.75 44.14
N TYR A 111 40.58 -2.94 44.73
CA TYR A 111 40.30 -4.15 45.53
C TYR A 111 39.06 -4.93 45.09
N ILE A 112 38.05 -4.27 44.50
CA ILE A 112 36.79 -4.90 44.13
C ILE A 112 36.79 -5.19 42.64
N LEU A 113 36.96 -4.15 41.82
CA LEU A 113 36.96 -4.22 40.36
C LEU A 113 38.39 -4.45 39.85
N THR A 114 39.05 -5.46 40.40
CA THR A 114 40.40 -5.86 40.02
C THR A 114 40.53 -7.37 39.94
N VAL A 115 41.19 -7.83 38.89
CA VAL A 115 41.60 -9.23 38.77
C VAL A 115 43.05 -9.35 39.22
N ARG A 116 43.34 -10.34 40.08
CA ARG A 116 44.72 -10.61 40.50
C ARG A 116 45.49 -11.17 39.30
N PRO A 117 46.75 -10.75 39.09
CA PRO A 117 47.52 -11.18 37.92
C PRO A 117 47.75 -12.70 37.89
N GLU A 118 47.75 -13.36 39.05
CA GLU A 118 47.92 -14.81 39.17
C GLU A 118 46.68 -15.60 38.72
N ASP A 119 45.48 -15.03 38.92
CA ASP A 119 44.21 -15.69 38.58
C ASP A 119 43.76 -15.38 37.16
N ARG A 120 44.37 -14.38 36.51
CA ARG A 120 43.98 -13.89 35.19
C ARG A 120 43.90 -15.00 34.15
N ASP A 121 44.92 -15.84 34.08
CA ASP A 121 45.02 -16.90 33.06
C ASP A 121 44.01 -18.03 33.30
N TRP A 122 43.43 -18.09 34.50
CA TRP A 122 42.45 -19.10 34.92
C TRP A 122 41.01 -18.61 34.81
N ILE A 123 40.81 -17.30 34.62
CA ILE A 123 39.48 -16.70 34.47
C ILE A 123 39.07 -16.75 32.99
N ARG A 124 38.01 -17.51 32.71
CA ARG A 124 37.34 -17.57 31.39
C ARG A 124 35.92 -17.04 31.53
N LEU A 125 35.56 -16.05 30.73
CA LEU A 125 34.19 -15.55 30.65
C LEU A 125 33.29 -16.57 29.94
N SER A 126 32.00 -16.58 30.26
CA SER A 126 31.05 -17.59 29.77
C SER A 126 30.92 -17.62 28.25
N HIS A 127 31.00 -16.48 27.58
CA HIS A 127 30.90 -16.41 26.11
C HIS A 127 32.15 -16.92 25.39
N TYR A 128 33.24 -17.19 26.13
CA TYR A 128 34.37 -17.94 25.58
C TYR A 128 34.15 -19.45 25.63
N GLU A 129 33.12 -19.98 26.29
CA GLU A 129 32.82 -21.41 26.33
C GLU A 129 32.59 -21.94 24.90
N GLY A 130 33.35 -22.97 24.50
CA GLY A 130 33.29 -23.55 23.14
C GLY A 130 34.16 -22.85 22.09
N LEU A 131 34.85 -21.75 22.43
CA LEU A 131 35.88 -21.13 21.59
C LEU A 131 37.26 -21.72 21.91
N ASP A 132 37.62 -22.82 21.25
CA ASP A 132 38.95 -23.43 21.36
C ASP A 132 39.87 -22.91 20.25
N PHE A 133 40.58 -21.81 20.53
CA PHE A 133 41.52 -21.20 19.58
C PHE A 133 42.78 -22.04 19.31
N GLY A 134 43.02 -23.08 20.11
CA GLY A 134 44.12 -24.04 19.91
C GLY A 134 43.99 -24.88 18.64
N ALA A 135 42.77 -25.06 18.13
CA ALA A 135 42.49 -25.86 16.92
C ALA A 135 43.02 -25.23 15.62
N GLY A 136 43.42 -23.95 15.64
CA GLY A 136 43.94 -23.25 14.45
C GLY A 136 45.47 -23.25 14.32
N ALA A 137 46.22 -23.50 15.40
CA ALA A 137 47.67 -23.26 15.43
C ALA A 137 48.53 -24.54 15.31
N GLY A 138 47.96 -25.73 15.40
CA GLY A 138 48.71 -26.97 15.25
C GLY A 138 47.83 -28.19 15.00
N ALA A 139 48.01 -28.80 13.82
CA ALA A 139 47.46 -30.08 13.39
C ALA A 139 45.95 -30.07 13.05
N ALA A 140 45.47 -30.34 11.83
CA ALA A 140 45.78 -31.47 10.94
C ALA A 140 45.86 -32.86 11.62
N ALA A 141 45.47 -32.99 12.90
CA ALA A 141 45.40 -34.27 13.60
C ALA A 141 44.01 -34.46 14.22
N ILE A 142 43.11 -35.03 13.41
CA ILE A 142 42.34 -36.23 13.74
C ILE A 142 41.90 -36.33 15.22
N THR A 143 40.75 -35.75 15.58
CA THR A 143 39.75 -36.41 16.46
C THR A 143 38.41 -35.67 16.41
N THR A 144 37.54 -36.10 15.48
CA THR A 144 36.08 -36.36 15.60
C THR A 144 35.11 -35.47 16.43
N THR A 145 35.42 -34.27 16.90
CA THR A 145 34.42 -33.42 17.62
C THR A 145 34.27 -31.97 17.15
N SER A 146 34.91 -31.55 16.06
CA SER A 146 34.76 -30.21 15.49
C SER A 146 34.08 -30.22 14.11
N ALA A 147 32.95 -30.91 13.99
CA ALA A 147 32.09 -30.88 12.80
C ALA A 147 31.27 -29.57 12.65
N SER A 148 31.43 -28.62 13.57
CA SER A 148 30.55 -27.46 13.72
C SER A 148 31.25 -26.10 13.74
N SER A 149 32.54 -25.99 13.39
CA SER A 149 33.06 -24.66 13.04
C SER A 149 32.64 -24.35 11.59
N PRO A 150 31.82 -23.29 11.37
CA PRO A 150 31.38 -22.97 10.02
C PRO A 150 32.59 -22.50 9.21
N THR A 151 33.09 -23.35 8.32
CA THR A 151 34.10 -22.93 7.34
C THR A 151 33.51 -21.87 6.42
N VAL A 152 34.33 -20.93 5.94
CA VAL A 152 33.88 -19.86 5.01
C VAL A 152 33.20 -20.47 3.77
N GLU A 153 33.69 -21.64 3.34
CA GLU A 153 33.11 -22.42 2.26
C GLU A 153 31.72 -22.98 2.58
N SER A 154 31.47 -23.47 3.81
CA SER A 154 30.15 -23.97 4.22
C SER A 154 29.14 -22.82 4.29
N VAL A 155 29.53 -21.65 4.78
CA VAL A 155 28.71 -20.44 4.81
C VAL A 155 28.38 -19.98 3.39
N ASN A 156 29.38 -19.93 2.49
CA ASN A 156 29.16 -19.57 1.08
C ASN A 156 28.28 -20.57 0.34
N ARG A 157 28.34 -21.87 0.70
CA ARG A 157 27.42 -22.88 0.18
C ARG A 157 25.99 -22.62 0.66
N LEU A 158 25.79 -22.32 1.95
CA LEU A 158 24.46 -21.97 2.48
C LEU A 158 23.90 -20.69 1.85
N ARG A 159 24.73 -19.65 1.69
CA ARG A 159 24.33 -18.40 1.03
C ARG A 159 23.86 -18.65 -0.40
N ARG A 160 24.62 -19.42 -1.19
CA ARG A 160 24.22 -19.80 -2.56
C ARG A 160 22.93 -20.62 -2.58
N ARG A 161 22.76 -21.55 -1.64
CA ARG A 161 21.54 -22.35 -1.50
C ARG A 161 20.33 -21.47 -1.15
N LEU A 162 20.49 -20.51 -0.25
CA LEU A 162 19.44 -19.57 0.15
C LEU A 162 19.05 -18.65 -1.02
N GLN A 163 20.02 -18.11 -1.75
CA GLN A 163 19.78 -17.32 -2.96
C GLN A 163 19.03 -18.12 -4.02
N ALA A 164 19.43 -19.38 -4.27
CA ALA A 164 18.73 -20.25 -5.20
C ALA A 164 17.30 -20.55 -4.74
N SER A 165 17.09 -20.79 -3.44
CA SER A 165 15.77 -21.03 -2.86
C SER A 165 14.86 -19.80 -2.96
N GLN A 166 15.39 -18.60 -2.71
CA GLN A 166 14.65 -17.34 -2.85
C GLN A 166 14.26 -17.08 -4.31
N LYS A 167 15.18 -17.32 -5.25
CA LYS A 167 14.91 -17.19 -6.69
C LYS A 167 13.81 -18.15 -7.15
N LEU A 168 13.88 -19.41 -6.72
CA LEU A 168 12.84 -20.41 -7.01
C LEU A 168 11.49 -19.97 -6.45
N ASN A 169 11.46 -19.48 -5.20
CA ASN A 169 10.23 -19.01 -4.57
C ASN A 169 9.59 -17.87 -5.37
N GLY A 170 10.39 -16.90 -5.83
CA GLY A 170 9.91 -15.83 -6.72
C GLY A 170 9.32 -16.36 -8.04
N MET A 171 9.95 -17.36 -8.66
CA MET A 171 9.40 -18.00 -9.87
C MET A 171 8.10 -18.73 -9.61
N LEU A 172 7.98 -19.44 -8.48
CA LEU A 172 6.75 -20.14 -8.11
C LEU A 172 5.59 -19.18 -7.88
N TYR A 173 5.82 -18.03 -7.24
CA TYR A 173 4.79 -17.01 -7.10
C TYR A 173 4.36 -16.45 -8.46
N ALA A 174 5.32 -16.21 -9.38
CA ALA A 174 5.01 -15.76 -10.72
C ALA A 174 4.22 -16.81 -11.54
N GLU A 175 4.58 -18.09 -11.45
CA GLU A 175 3.81 -19.19 -12.07
C GLU A 175 2.43 -19.34 -11.45
N ARG A 176 2.31 -19.25 -10.12
CA ARG A 176 1.02 -19.28 -9.43
C ARG A 176 0.13 -18.13 -9.90
N ALA A 177 0.67 -16.93 -10.06
CA ALA A 177 -0.07 -15.78 -10.58
C ALA A 177 -0.52 -15.99 -12.02
N ARG A 178 0.36 -16.53 -12.90
CA ARG A 178 0.00 -16.90 -14.28
C ARG A 178 -1.09 -17.95 -14.33
N ASN A 179 -0.97 -19.02 -13.54
CA ASN A 179 -1.98 -20.06 -13.43
C ASN A 179 -3.31 -19.51 -12.90
N ALA A 180 -3.28 -18.60 -11.93
CA ALA A 180 -4.48 -17.94 -11.42
C ALA A 180 -5.16 -17.07 -12.49
N ALA A 181 -4.39 -16.34 -13.29
CA ALA A 181 -4.90 -15.55 -14.40
C ALA A 181 -5.53 -16.44 -15.49
N LEU A 182 -4.83 -17.51 -15.90
CA LEU A 182 -5.35 -18.51 -16.84
C LEU A 182 -6.63 -19.17 -16.31
N LEU A 183 -6.67 -19.54 -15.04
CA LEU A 183 -7.89 -20.07 -14.41
C LEU A 183 -9.01 -19.02 -14.41
N GLY A 184 -8.68 -17.75 -14.20
CA GLY A 184 -9.63 -16.64 -14.33
C GLY A 184 -10.18 -16.51 -15.74
N GLU A 185 -9.34 -16.59 -16.76
CA GLU A 185 -9.75 -16.58 -18.18
C GLU A 185 -10.62 -17.78 -18.53
N LEU A 186 -10.22 -18.99 -18.12
CA LEU A 186 -11.00 -20.21 -18.31
C LEU A 186 -12.37 -20.10 -17.60
N ARG A 187 -12.42 -19.59 -16.37
CA ARG A 187 -13.68 -19.35 -15.65
C ARG A 187 -14.56 -18.32 -16.35
N LYS A 188 -13.98 -17.25 -16.89
CA LYS A 188 -14.69 -16.24 -17.70
C LYS A 188 -15.26 -16.85 -18.97
N LEU A 189 -14.50 -17.70 -19.67
CA LEU A 189 -14.94 -18.40 -20.88
C LEU A 189 -16.07 -19.39 -20.59
N VAL A 190 -15.94 -20.17 -19.51
CA VAL A 190 -16.93 -21.17 -19.07
C VAL A 190 -18.16 -20.51 -18.44
N GLY A 191 -18.08 -19.23 -18.05
CA GLY A 191 -19.19 -18.53 -17.40
C GLY A 191 -19.46 -18.92 -15.97
N GLY A 192 -18.52 -19.65 -15.37
CA GLY A 192 -18.55 -20.03 -13.96
C GLY A 192 -18.08 -18.87 -13.09
N SER A 193 -18.85 -17.81 -13.01
CA SER A 193 -18.74 -16.84 -11.92
C SER A 193 -19.94 -16.98 -11.00
N GLY A 194 -19.81 -17.84 -9.99
CA GLY A 194 -20.44 -17.65 -8.68
C GLY A 194 -21.96 -17.80 -8.60
N SER A 195 -22.48 -19.02 -8.81
CA SER A 195 -23.74 -19.42 -8.17
C SER A 195 -23.63 -20.87 -7.69
N GLY A 196 -23.62 -21.05 -6.36
CA GLY A 196 -24.01 -22.30 -5.70
C GLY A 196 -22.90 -23.28 -5.24
N SER A 197 -22.54 -23.17 -3.94
CA SER A 197 -22.36 -24.27 -2.98
C SER A 197 -21.15 -25.24 -3.07
N GLY A 198 -20.32 -25.24 -2.03
CA GLY A 198 -19.82 -26.50 -1.44
C GLY A 198 -18.32 -26.64 -1.12
N GLY A 199 -17.85 -26.02 -0.03
CA GLY A 199 -16.85 -26.64 0.88
C GLY A 199 -15.35 -26.37 0.66
N ARG A 200 -14.79 -25.44 1.47
CA ARG A 200 -13.63 -25.70 2.38
C ARG A 200 -13.11 -24.40 3.05
N GLN A 201 -13.62 -24.19 4.27
CA GLN A 201 -12.90 -23.95 5.55
C GLN A 201 -11.57 -23.15 5.58
N GLY A 202 -11.58 -22.10 6.42
CA GLY A 202 -10.41 -21.41 7.02
C GLY A 202 -9.94 -20.20 6.20
N ILE A 203 -9.85 -18.97 6.69
CA ILE A 203 -9.30 -18.49 7.98
C ILE A 203 -9.91 -17.12 8.31
N LYS A 204 -10.07 -16.86 9.60
CA LYS A 204 -10.58 -15.65 10.27
C LYS A 204 -9.45 -14.62 10.41
N GLU A 205 -9.71 -13.34 10.14
CA GLU A 205 -8.98 -12.13 10.61
C GLU A 205 -9.84 -10.92 10.17
N GLU A 206 -10.67 -10.36 11.06
CA GLU A 206 -10.44 -9.23 12.00
C GLU A 206 -10.93 -7.89 11.43
N GLU A 207 -11.44 -7.06 12.34
CA GLU A 207 -12.38 -5.95 12.17
C GLU A 207 -11.81 -4.71 11.47
N GLY A 208 -12.71 -3.92 10.85
CA GLY A 208 -12.41 -2.52 10.55
C GLY A 208 -13.29 -1.85 9.50
N ALA A 209 -14.20 -1.01 10.00
CA ALA A 209 -14.63 0.27 9.41
C ALA A 209 -15.76 0.32 8.35
N THR A 210 -16.86 0.93 8.83
CA THR A 210 -17.74 1.93 8.19
C THR A 210 -18.64 1.53 7.02
N GLU A 211 -19.93 1.50 7.35
CA GLU A 211 -21.05 1.72 6.46
C GLU A 211 -20.96 3.12 5.83
N GLU A 212 -20.87 3.20 4.50
CA GLU A 212 -21.39 4.34 3.75
C GLU A 212 -22.18 3.83 2.54
N GLN A 213 -23.44 4.23 2.52
CA GLN A 213 -24.34 4.18 1.38
C GLN A 213 -23.79 5.09 0.29
N GLN A 214 -23.61 4.57 -0.92
CA GLN A 214 -23.61 5.42 -2.10
C GLN A 214 -24.29 4.70 -3.27
N GLU A 215 -25.54 5.11 -3.48
CA GLU A 215 -26.26 4.98 -4.73
C GLU A 215 -25.46 5.65 -5.87
N GLY A 216 -25.51 5.05 -7.06
CA GLY A 216 -25.07 5.71 -8.29
C GLY A 216 -23.84 5.08 -8.93
N ALA A 217 -23.99 3.87 -9.49
CA ALA A 217 -23.12 3.40 -10.57
C ALA A 217 -23.90 3.41 -11.89
N PRO A 218 -23.35 4.00 -12.97
CA PRO A 218 -23.97 3.99 -14.30
C PRO A 218 -24.04 2.56 -14.86
N PRO A 219 -24.96 2.27 -15.80
CA PRO A 219 -25.08 0.93 -16.37
C PRO A 219 -23.83 0.62 -17.20
N ALA A 220 -22.89 -0.10 -16.61
CA ALA A 220 -21.71 -0.59 -17.31
C ALA A 220 -22.14 -1.61 -18.35
N ALA A 221 -22.15 -1.12 -19.59
CA ALA A 221 -22.09 -1.83 -20.85
C ALA A 221 -21.60 -3.29 -20.76
N ALA A 222 -22.44 -4.21 -21.26
CA ALA A 222 -22.05 -5.39 -22.02
C ALA A 222 -20.72 -6.07 -21.61
N ALA A 223 -20.64 -6.59 -20.38
CA ALA A 223 -19.75 -7.70 -20.12
C ALA A 223 -20.31 -8.91 -20.89
N GLY A 224 -19.65 -9.26 -21.99
CA GLY A 224 -20.07 -10.31 -22.91
C GLY A 224 -20.51 -11.56 -22.16
N LYS A 225 -21.70 -12.07 -22.51
CA LYS A 225 -22.17 -13.37 -22.02
C LYS A 225 -21.02 -14.37 -22.16
N PRO A 226 -20.69 -15.13 -21.11
CA PRO A 226 -19.61 -16.09 -21.19
C PRO A 226 -19.80 -17.02 -22.38
N LEU A 227 -18.78 -17.12 -23.23
CA LEU A 227 -18.86 -17.80 -24.54
C LEU A 227 -19.42 -19.22 -24.42
N PHE A 228 -19.06 -19.94 -23.35
CA PHE A 228 -19.52 -21.31 -23.07
C PHE A 228 -20.47 -21.41 -21.88
N GLY A 229 -20.87 -20.30 -21.26
CA GLY A 229 -21.77 -20.34 -20.09
C GLY A 229 -23.18 -20.83 -20.42
N PHE A 230 -23.58 -20.79 -21.68
CA PHE A 230 -24.82 -21.42 -22.15
C PHE A 230 -24.81 -22.95 -21.98
N LEU A 231 -23.63 -23.59 -21.91
CA LEU A 231 -23.52 -25.04 -21.70
C LEU A 231 -23.85 -25.44 -20.26
N HIS A 232 -23.54 -24.58 -19.29
CA HIS A 232 -23.88 -24.80 -17.87
C HIS A 232 -25.28 -24.32 -17.53
N GLN A 233 -25.80 -23.32 -18.23
CA GLN A 233 -27.20 -22.92 -18.15
C GLN A 233 -28.05 -23.85 -19.02
N GLN A 234 -28.06 -25.15 -18.69
CA GLN A 234 -29.12 -26.06 -19.11
C GLN A 234 -30.40 -25.58 -18.39
N GLY A 235 -31.09 -24.59 -18.95
CA GLY A 235 -32.35 -24.09 -18.39
C GLY A 235 -33.48 -25.11 -18.52
N ASP A 236 -34.63 -24.65 -18.98
CA ASP A 236 -35.87 -25.40 -19.25
C ASP A 236 -35.71 -26.69 -20.09
N LEU A 237 -34.55 -26.89 -20.71
CA LEU A 237 -34.17 -28.10 -21.44
C LEU A 237 -34.04 -29.36 -20.55
N ALA A 238 -33.86 -29.20 -19.23
CA ALA A 238 -33.75 -30.30 -18.28
C ALA A 238 -35.09 -30.73 -17.66
N GLU A 239 -36.19 -29.98 -17.82
CA GLU A 239 -37.50 -30.34 -17.27
C GLU A 239 -38.07 -31.64 -17.88
N GLY A 240 -37.53 -32.08 -19.03
CA GLY A 240 -37.93 -33.30 -19.73
C GLY A 240 -37.25 -34.61 -19.27
N GLY A 241 -36.40 -34.60 -18.24
CA GLY A 241 -35.85 -35.82 -17.63
C GLY A 241 -34.94 -36.68 -18.53
N ALA A 242 -34.38 -36.12 -19.61
CA ALA A 242 -33.46 -36.85 -20.48
C ALA A 242 -32.00 -36.52 -20.13
N ASP A 243 -31.16 -37.54 -19.94
CA ASP A 243 -29.71 -37.40 -19.68
C ASP A 243 -28.94 -36.72 -20.83
N SER A 244 -29.57 -36.56 -22.01
CA SER A 244 -28.99 -35.95 -23.20
C SER A 244 -29.98 -35.02 -23.94
N PRO A 245 -30.40 -33.90 -23.32
CA PRO A 245 -31.50 -33.06 -23.83
C PRO A 245 -31.21 -32.41 -25.19
N LEU A 246 -29.94 -32.17 -25.51
CA LEU A 246 -29.52 -31.66 -26.82
C LEU A 246 -29.77 -32.68 -27.93
N THR A 247 -29.47 -33.95 -27.68
CA THR A 247 -29.64 -35.02 -28.68
C THR A 247 -31.11 -35.32 -28.96
N THR A 248 -31.96 -35.26 -27.93
CA THR A 248 -33.41 -35.49 -28.07
C THR A 248 -34.09 -34.31 -28.76
N THR A 249 -33.72 -33.08 -28.40
CA THR A 249 -34.24 -31.87 -29.06
C THR A 249 -33.83 -31.82 -30.52
N THR A 250 -32.57 -32.14 -30.87
CA THR A 250 -32.12 -32.16 -32.27
C THR A 250 -32.78 -33.28 -33.07
N ALA A 251 -33.00 -34.46 -32.48
CA ALA A 251 -33.75 -35.53 -33.12
C ALA A 251 -35.23 -35.14 -33.34
N PHE A 252 -35.85 -34.49 -32.36
CA PHE A 252 -37.22 -34.00 -32.46
C PHE A 252 -37.38 -32.91 -33.51
N THR A 253 -36.50 -31.89 -33.54
CA THR A 253 -36.55 -30.84 -34.58
C THR A 253 -36.29 -31.40 -35.97
N LEU A 254 -35.39 -32.38 -36.11
CA LEU A 254 -35.20 -33.08 -37.39
C LEU A 254 -36.48 -33.80 -37.84
N SER A 255 -37.17 -34.48 -36.91
CA SER A 255 -38.45 -35.14 -37.22
C SER A 255 -39.55 -34.14 -37.59
N GLN A 256 -39.62 -33.00 -36.91
CA GLN A 256 -40.57 -31.93 -37.23
C GLN A 256 -40.28 -31.26 -38.57
N LEU A 257 -39.01 -31.08 -38.95
CA LEU A 257 -38.64 -30.56 -40.28
C LEU A 257 -39.06 -31.52 -41.40
N GLN A 258 -38.99 -32.82 -41.17
CA GLN A 258 -39.50 -33.81 -42.13
C GLN A 258 -41.03 -33.72 -42.27
N ALA A 259 -41.75 -33.56 -41.16
CA ALA A 259 -43.20 -33.35 -41.17
C ALA A 259 -43.59 -32.03 -41.87
N LEU A 260 -42.87 -30.93 -41.61
CA LEU A 260 -43.07 -29.65 -42.30
C LEU A 260 -42.77 -29.74 -43.78
N ARG A 261 -41.75 -30.51 -44.19
CA ARG A 261 -41.43 -30.73 -45.60
C ARG A 261 -42.50 -31.56 -46.31
N ALA A 262 -43.08 -32.53 -45.61
CA ALA A 262 -44.23 -33.28 -46.12
C ALA A 262 -45.46 -32.39 -46.26
N LEU A 263 -45.75 -31.55 -45.27
CA LEU A 263 -46.84 -30.56 -45.32
C LEU A 263 -46.61 -29.48 -46.37
N SER A 264 -45.38 -29.01 -46.57
CA SER A 264 -45.07 -28.07 -47.63
C SER A 264 -45.22 -28.71 -49.00
N SER A 265 -44.83 -29.98 -49.16
CA SER A 265 -45.06 -30.70 -50.41
C SER A 265 -46.54 -30.96 -50.66
N SER A 266 -47.35 -31.23 -49.62
CA SER A 266 -48.79 -31.41 -49.77
C SER A 266 -49.49 -30.08 -50.06
N LEU A 267 -49.11 -28.99 -49.39
CA LEU A 267 -49.58 -27.65 -49.71
C LEU A 267 -49.19 -27.26 -51.13
N GLN A 268 -47.97 -27.57 -51.56
CA GLN A 268 -47.50 -27.28 -52.90
C GLN A 268 -48.18 -28.14 -53.97
N SER A 269 -48.66 -29.35 -53.64
CA SER A 269 -49.48 -30.16 -54.53
C SER A 269 -50.95 -29.79 -54.53
N ILE A 270 -51.47 -29.16 -53.47
CA ILE A 270 -52.84 -28.64 -53.38
C ILE A 270 -52.92 -27.21 -53.95
N LEU A 271 -51.81 -26.48 -54.00
CA LEU A 271 -51.71 -25.15 -54.62
C LEU A 271 -52.16 -25.10 -56.09
N PRO A 272 -51.81 -26.07 -56.98
CA PRO A 272 -52.38 -26.08 -58.32
C PRO A 272 -53.88 -26.35 -58.32
N ASP A 273 -54.42 -27.10 -57.35
CA ASP A 273 -55.85 -27.41 -57.24
C ASP A 273 -56.67 -26.18 -56.79
N LEU A 274 -56.08 -25.28 -55.98
CA LEU A 274 -56.67 -23.97 -55.67
C LEU A 274 -56.39 -22.91 -56.75
N ALA A 275 -55.31 -23.04 -57.51
CA ALA A 275 -55.02 -22.14 -58.63
C ALA A 275 -55.90 -22.45 -59.85
N ASP A 276 -56.33 -23.71 -60.01
CA ASP A 276 -57.20 -24.16 -61.10
C ASP A 276 -58.71 -24.00 -60.78
N GLU A 277 -59.11 -23.57 -59.57
CA GLU A 277 -60.52 -23.28 -59.23
C GLU A 277 -60.93 -21.79 -59.39
N ASP A 278 -60.03 -20.89 -59.80
CA ASP A 278 -60.33 -19.47 -60.09
C ASP A 278 -59.97 -19.05 -61.54
N ASP A 279 -59.86 -20.00 -62.48
CA ASP A 279 -59.59 -19.72 -63.90
C ASP A 279 -60.71 -20.26 -64.81
N ASP A 280 -61.96 -19.89 -64.52
CA ASP A 280 -63.02 -19.85 -65.53
C ASP A 280 -63.86 -18.57 -65.40
N ASP A 281 -63.96 -17.88 -66.54
CA ASP A 281 -64.82 -16.75 -66.89
C ASP A 281 -64.46 -15.29 -66.47
N ASN A 282 -63.86 -14.63 -67.47
CA ASN A 282 -64.22 -13.32 -68.04
C ASN A 282 -63.92 -12.01 -67.28
N ASP A 283 -63.13 -11.22 -68.00
CA ASP A 283 -63.21 -9.77 -68.20
C ASP A 283 -62.92 -8.79 -67.04
N ASP A 284 -62.03 -7.87 -67.41
CA ASP A 284 -61.97 -6.45 -67.06
C ASP A 284 -61.06 -5.96 -65.90
N ASP A 285 -59.95 -5.37 -66.36
CA ASP A 285 -59.40 -4.07 -65.97
C ASP A 285 -58.77 -3.79 -64.59
N ASN A 286 -57.45 -3.52 -64.66
CA ASN A 286 -56.67 -2.49 -63.97
C ASN A 286 -56.60 -2.46 -62.43
N ASP A 287 -55.45 -2.87 -61.86
CA ASP A 287 -54.92 -2.24 -60.63
C ASP A 287 -53.41 -2.47 -60.32
N ASP A 288 -52.54 -2.49 -61.35
CA ASP A 288 -51.11 -2.85 -61.19
C ASP A 288 -50.15 -1.65 -60.98
N ASP A 289 -50.68 -0.44 -60.77
CA ASP A 289 -49.90 0.82 -60.83
C ASP A 289 -49.49 1.41 -59.46
N ASP A 290 -50.16 1.03 -58.35
CA ASP A 290 -49.98 1.70 -57.05
C ASP A 290 -48.81 1.10 -56.21
N ASP A 291 -48.48 -0.18 -56.40
CA ASP A 291 -47.40 -0.86 -55.66
C ASP A 291 -45.99 -0.56 -56.19
N ARG A 292 -45.87 -0.25 -57.49
CA ARG A 292 -44.59 0.19 -58.09
C ARG A 292 -44.24 1.61 -57.64
N ARG A 293 -45.23 2.51 -57.54
CA ARG A 293 -45.05 3.90 -57.08
C ARG A 293 -44.61 3.97 -55.61
N LYS A 294 -45.18 3.14 -54.72
CA LYS A 294 -44.81 3.10 -53.29
C LYS A 294 -43.37 2.62 -53.06
N LYS A 295 -42.89 1.64 -53.83
CA LYS A 295 -41.49 1.17 -53.79
C LYS A 295 -40.53 2.24 -54.33
N SER A 296 -40.92 2.96 -55.40
CA SER A 296 -40.13 4.08 -55.93
C SER A 296 -40.01 5.23 -54.92
N TRP A 297 -41.12 5.63 -54.29
CA TRP A 297 -41.14 6.74 -53.32
C TRP A 297 -40.24 6.51 -52.12
N ARG A 298 -40.20 5.29 -51.57
CA ARG A 298 -39.31 4.96 -50.45
C ARG A 298 -37.84 5.06 -50.87
N ARG A 299 -37.51 4.64 -52.09
CA ARG A 299 -36.16 4.68 -52.65
C ARG A 299 -35.71 6.12 -52.89
N ASP A 300 -36.58 6.95 -53.46
CA ASP A 300 -36.32 8.38 -53.69
C ASP A 300 -36.13 9.14 -52.38
N ARG A 301 -36.93 8.83 -51.35
CA ARG A 301 -36.79 9.47 -50.03
C ARG A 301 -35.47 9.09 -49.34
N ILE A 302 -35.03 7.84 -49.46
CA ILE A 302 -33.73 7.40 -48.92
C ILE A 302 -32.59 8.12 -49.63
N ALA A 303 -32.63 8.19 -50.97
CA ALA A 303 -31.64 8.91 -51.74
C ALA A 303 -31.59 10.41 -51.40
N TYR A 304 -32.75 11.04 -51.14
CA TYR A 304 -32.81 12.44 -50.71
C TYR A 304 -32.21 12.66 -49.32
N VAL A 305 -32.52 11.79 -48.36
CA VAL A 305 -31.96 11.87 -47.00
C VAL A 305 -30.44 11.66 -47.02
N GLU A 306 -29.94 10.69 -47.79
CA GLU A 306 -28.50 10.45 -47.94
C GLU A 306 -27.77 11.63 -48.60
N THR A 307 -28.37 12.25 -49.62
CA THR A 307 -27.76 13.42 -50.28
C THR A 307 -27.80 14.68 -49.42
N ALA A 308 -28.90 14.92 -48.70
CA ALA A 308 -29.01 16.06 -47.78
C ALA A 308 -28.06 15.93 -46.57
N THR A 309 -27.94 14.72 -46.01
CA THR A 309 -27.00 14.45 -44.90
C THR A 309 -25.56 14.54 -45.35
N ARG A 310 -25.21 14.03 -46.55
CA ARG A 310 -23.88 14.22 -47.15
C ARG A 310 -23.54 15.70 -47.32
N LYS A 311 -24.43 16.47 -47.95
CA LYS A 311 -24.22 17.90 -48.17
C LYS A 311 -24.06 18.66 -46.86
N HIS A 312 -24.82 18.31 -45.82
CA HIS A 312 -24.69 18.93 -44.50
C HIS A 312 -23.34 18.60 -43.82
N LEU A 313 -22.89 17.34 -43.90
CA LEU A 313 -21.59 16.93 -43.34
C LEU A 313 -20.41 17.60 -44.07
N GLU A 314 -20.50 17.75 -45.39
CA GLU A 314 -19.51 18.46 -46.20
C GLU A 314 -19.52 19.98 -45.92
N HIS A 315 -20.69 20.64 -45.88
CA HIS A 315 -20.77 22.09 -45.72
C HIS A 315 -20.57 22.60 -44.29
N VAL A 316 -21.12 21.90 -43.28
CA VAL A 316 -21.16 22.40 -41.89
C VAL A 316 -20.02 21.84 -41.06
N ARG A 317 -19.63 20.59 -41.29
CA ARG A 317 -18.56 19.93 -40.54
C ARG A 317 -17.22 19.85 -41.27
N GLY A 318 -17.17 20.24 -42.55
CA GLY A 318 -15.93 20.25 -43.34
C GLY A 318 -15.36 18.85 -43.60
N LEU A 319 -16.18 17.81 -43.53
CA LEU A 319 -15.76 16.42 -43.74
C LEU A 319 -15.80 16.10 -45.24
N GLU A 320 -14.74 15.53 -45.79
CA GLU A 320 -14.73 15.03 -47.16
C GLU A 320 -15.32 13.61 -47.17
N LEU A 321 -16.42 13.39 -47.89
CA LEU A 321 -17.03 12.07 -48.01
C LEU A 321 -16.74 11.45 -49.38
N GLY A 322 -16.28 10.20 -49.40
CA GLY A 322 -16.11 9.43 -50.63
C GLY A 322 -17.45 9.05 -51.28
N ARG A 323 -17.40 8.49 -52.50
CA ARG A 323 -18.59 8.05 -53.28
C ARG A 323 -19.53 7.12 -52.50
N ASN A 324 -18.98 6.40 -51.53
CA ASN A 324 -19.69 5.42 -50.70
C ASN A 324 -19.98 5.91 -49.27
N GLY A 325 -19.75 7.20 -48.96
CA GLY A 325 -20.02 7.78 -47.64
C GLY A 325 -18.94 7.56 -46.58
N GLU A 326 -17.76 7.10 -46.98
CA GLU A 326 -16.57 7.02 -46.11
C GLU A 326 -16.00 8.41 -45.82
N VAL A 327 -15.56 8.66 -44.58
CA VAL A 327 -14.89 9.91 -44.21
C VAL A 327 -13.43 9.85 -44.69
N ARG A 328 -13.04 10.78 -45.55
CA ARG A 328 -11.65 10.95 -45.96
C ARG A 328 -10.95 11.89 -44.99
N ASP A 329 -10.22 11.29 -44.07
CA ASP A 329 -9.24 12.00 -43.27
C ASP A 329 -8.05 12.35 -44.17
N GLY A 330 -7.57 13.60 -44.10
CA GLY A 330 -6.69 14.28 -45.06
C GLY A 330 -5.29 13.70 -45.32
N GLU A 331 -5.10 12.39 -45.27
CA GLU A 331 -3.92 11.69 -45.77
C GLU A 331 -4.05 11.49 -47.28
N TRP A 332 -3.23 12.23 -48.02
CA TRP A 332 -3.18 12.35 -49.48
C TRP A 332 -3.33 11.01 -50.22
N HIS A 333 -4.53 10.76 -50.74
CA HIS A 333 -4.81 9.68 -51.70
C HIS A 333 -5.70 10.21 -52.84
N GLY A 334 -5.06 10.87 -53.84
CA GLY A 334 -5.70 11.33 -55.08
C GLY A 334 -5.94 12.84 -55.17
N GLU A 335 -6.43 13.32 -56.33
CA GLU A 335 -6.70 14.75 -56.62
C GLU A 335 -7.40 15.43 -55.43
N GLY A 336 -6.76 16.49 -54.90
CA GLY A 336 -7.24 17.23 -53.73
C GLY A 336 -8.58 17.93 -53.97
N ARG A 337 -9.13 18.49 -52.87
CA ARG A 337 -10.38 19.26 -52.81
C ARG A 337 -10.68 20.02 -54.11
N ARG A 338 -11.82 19.74 -54.73
CA ARG A 338 -12.33 20.55 -55.86
C ARG A 338 -12.70 21.93 -55.31
N LEU A 339 -11.79 22.89 -55.48
CA LEU A 339 -11.99 24.27 -55.06
C LEU A 339 -13.22 24.85 -55.76
N GLN A 340 -14.07 25.55 -55.01
CA GLN A 340 -15.22 26.21 -55.62
C GLN A 340 -14.72 27.38 -56.48
N PRO A 341 -15.42 27.73 -57.59
CA PRO A 341 -14.96 28.76 -58.52
C PRO A 341 -14.61 30.10 -57.85
N GLY A 342 -15.33 30.48 -56.78
CA GLY A 342 -15.07 31.72 -56.03
C GLY A 342 -13.82 31.70 -55.14
N GLU A 343 -13.36 30.53 -54.68
CA GLU A 343 -12.07 30.42 -53.98
C GLU A 343 -10.89 30.52 -54.96
N VAL A 344 -11.07 30.02 -56.18
CA VAL A 344 -10.07 30.13 -57.25
C VAL A 344 -9.89 31.60 -57.64
N GLU A 345 -10.98 32.35 -57.81
CA GLU A 345 -10.94 33.80 -58.08
C GLU A 345 -10.30 34.59 -56.92
N GLY A 346 -10.54 34.17 -55.68
CA GLY A 346 -9.89 34.75 -54.49
C GLY A 346 -8.38 34.49 -54.44
N LEU A 347 -7.93 33.28 -54.78
CA LEU A 347 -6.53 32.91 -54.89
C LEU A 347 -5.83 33.63 -56.04
N GLU A 348 -6.48 33.73 -57.20
CA GLU A 348 -5.96 34.49 -58.34
C GLU A 348 -5.77 35.98 -57.98
N LYS A 349 -6.69 36.56 -57.19
CA LYS A 349 -6.57 37.94 -56.70
C LYS A 349 -5.41 38.11 -55.71
N VAL A 350 -5.18 37.15 -54.82
CA VAL A 350 -4.04 37.17 -53.88
C VAL A 350 -2.71 36.96 -54.59
N VAL A 351 -2.66 36.06 -55.57
CA VAL A 351 -1.47 35.83 -56.41
C VAL A 351 -1.17 37.06 -57.28
N ALA A 352 -2.19 37.73 -57.81
CA ALA A 352 -2.01 38.99 -58.53
C ALA A 352 -1.46 40.12 -57.63
N ILE A 353 -1.82 40.13 -56.34
CA ILE A 353 -1.28 41.08 -55.36
C ILE A 353 0.17 40.72 -54.95
N LEU A 354 0.51 39.43 -54.88
CA LEU A 354 1.82 38.95 -54.43
C LEU A 354 2.88 38.86 -55.54
N GLY A 355 2.45 38.67 -56.79
CA GLY A 355 3.32 38.57 -57.98
C GLY A 355 3.55 39.90 -58.73
N GLY A 356 3.05 41.02 -58.20
CA GLY A 356 3.18 42.37 -58.78
C GLY A 356 4.27 43.23 -58.14
N GLY A 357 5.39 42.64 -57.72
CA GLY A 357 6.56 43.33 -57.15
C GLY A 357 7.84 42.98 -57.88
#